data_AF-A0A973URZ3-F1
#
_entry.id   AF-A0A973URZ3-F1
#
_cell.length_a   1.000
_cell.length_b   1.000
_cell.length_c   1.000
_cell.angle_alpha   90.00
_cell.angle_beta   90.00
_cell.angle_gamma   90.00
#
_symmetry.space_group_name_H-M   'P 1'
#
loop_
_entity.id
_entity.type
_entity.pdbx_description
1 polymer ?
#
loop_
_entity_poly.entity_id
_entity_poly.type
_entity_poly.pdbx_seq_one_letter_code
_entity_poly.pdbx_strand_id
1 'polypeptide(L)' 'MRVALINEGTYPYVLGGVSTWCDQLVRGLPEVTWHLVTVVGTAPGEPALPLPETVASL' A
#
# COMPACT_ATOMS: atom_id res chain seq x y z
N MET A 1 3.77 16.18 1.05
CA MET A 1 4.97 15.56 0.43
C MET A 1 4.52 14.35 -0.41
N ARG A 2 5.20 13.96 -1.50
CA ARG A 2 4.82 12.79 -2.31
C ARG A 2 5.84 11.66 -2.13
N VAL A 3 5.37 10.45 -1.82
CA VAL A 3 6.23 9.28 -1.56
C VAL A 3 5.70 8.07 -2.33
N ALA A 4 6.62 7.33 -2.95
CA ALA A 4 6.33 6.02 -3.53
C ALA A 4 6.70 4.91 -2.53
N LEU A 5 5.75 4.05 -2.17
CA LEU A 5 6.00 2.85 -1.35
C LEU A 5 6.01 1.64 -2.29
N ILE A 6 7.20 1.10 -2.52
CA ILE A 6 7.42 -0.03 -3.42
C ILE A 6 7.57 -1.31 -2.59
N ASN A 7 6.80 -2.34 -2.91
CA ASN A 7 6.91 -3.64 -2.25
C ASN A 7 6.63 -4.80 -3.22
N GLU A 8 7.05 -6.02 -2.84
CA GLU A 8 6.82 -7.23 -3.63
C GLU A 8 5.76 -8.09 -2.95
N GLY A 9 4.61 -8.28 -3.61
CA GLY A 9 3.61 -9.26 -3.21
C GLY A 9 2.88 -8.97 -1.90
N THR A 10 3.10 -7.85 -1.23
CA THR A 10 2.53 -7.56 0.10
C THR A 10 1.43 -6.51 0.03
N TYR A 11 1.62 -5.31 0.55
CA TYR A 11 0.59 -4.28 0.66
C TYR A 11 0.16 -3.76 -0.72
N PRO A 12 -1.15 -3.60 -1.01
CA PRO A 12 -2.30 -3.88 -0.15
C PRO A 12 -2.96 -5.24 -0.41
N TYR A 13 -2.29 -6.17 -1.10
CA TYR A 13 -2.89 -7.39 -1.64
C TYR A 13 -2.81 -8.61 -0.70
N VAL A 14 -1.67 -8.86 -0.05
CA VAL A 14 -1.49 -10.03 0.82
C VAL A 14 -1.42 -9.60 2.26
N LEU A 15 -2.26 -10.17 3.12
CA LEU A 15 -2.22 -9.89 4.56
C LEU A 15 -0.99 -10.54 5.21
N GLY A 16 -0.39 -9.85 6.18
CA GLY A 16 0.81 -10.30 6.88
C GLY A 16 1.52 -9.15 7.59
N GLY A 17 2.60 -9.45 8.32
CA GLY A 17 3.31 -8.46 9.13
C GLY A 17 3.79 -7.23 8.34
N VAL A 18 4.32 -7.45 7.13
CA VAL A 18 4.78 -6.37 6.25
C VAL A 18 3.61 -5.49 5.81
N SER A 19 2.51 -6.09 5.37
CA SER A 19 1.31 -5.33 4.96
C SER A 19 0.67 -4.57 6.10
N THR A 20 0.62 -5.15 7.30
CA THR A 20 0.16 -4.47 8.51
C THR A 20 1.03 -3.26 8.83
N TRP A 21 2.36 -3.41 8.75
CA TRP A 21 3.28 -2.31 8.99
C TRP A 21 3.15 -1.21 7.92
N CYS A 22 3.03 -1.59 6.64
CA CYS A 22 2.80 -0.65 5.55
C CYS A 22 1.48 0.12 5.73
N ASP A 23 0.39 -0.56 6.08
CA ASP A 23 -0.91 0.09 6.32
C ASP A 23 -0.84 1.07 7.49
N GLN A 24 -0.16 0.69 8.58
CA GLN A 24 0.07 1.58 9.72
C GLN A 24 0.93 2.80 9.34
N LEU A 25 1.97 2.61 8.54
CA LEU A 25 2.82 3.71 8.06
C LEU A 25 2.03 4.69 7.19
N VAL A 26 1.29 4.18 6.19
CA VAL A 26 0.50 4.98 5.25
C VAL A 26 -0.59 5.77 5.98
N ARG A 27 -1.29 5.14 6.94
CA ARG A 27 -2.32 5.80 7.75
C ARG A 27 -1.75 6.75 8.80
N GLY A 28 -0.55 6.45 9.33
CA GLY A 28 0.10 7.22 10.40
C GLY A 28 0.71 8.54 9.95
N LEU A 29 0.84 8.75 8.63
CA LEU A 29 1.41 9.96 8.02
C LEU A 29 0.38 10.62 7.07
N PRO A 30 -0.69 11.22 7.61
CA PRO A 30 -1.79 11.77 6.81
C PRO A 30 -1.39 12.95 5.90
N GLU A 31 -0.26 13.60 6.17
CA GLU A 31 0.30 14.70 5.37
C GLU A 31 1.08 14.23 4.12
N VAL A 32 1.29 12.93 3.99
CA VAL A 32 1.98 12.31 2.85
C VAL A 32 0.97 11.83 1.83
N THR A 33 1.16 12.23 0.57
CA THR A 33 0.47 11.64 -0.57
C THR A 33 1.23 10.40 -1.03
N TRP A 34 0.57 9.27 -1.02
CA TRP A 34 1.16 7.97 -1.28
C TRP A 34 0.89 7.49 -2.70
N HIS A 35 1.92 6.95 -3.33
CA HIS A 35 1.84 6.16 -4.55
C HIS A 35 2.29 4.73 -4.22
N LEU A 36 1.38 3.78 -4.30
CA LEU A 36 1.72 2.38 -4.06
C LEU A 36 2.18 1.75 -5.37
N VAL A 37 3.26 0.99 -5.31
CA VAL A 37 3.75 0.18 -6.43
C VAL A 37 4.02 -1.20 -5.90
N THR A 38 3.16 -2.15 -6.27
CA THR A 38 3.27 -3.52 -5.77
C THR A 38 3.58 -4.46 -6.92
N VAL A 39 4.75 -5.08 -6.86
CA VAL A 39 5.19 -6.06 -7.85
C VAL A 39 4.59 -7.42 -7.47
N VAL A 40 3.80 -8.00 -8.37
CA VAL A 40 3.12 -9.28 -8.15
C VAL A 40 3.37 -10.22 -9.33
N GLY A 41 3.52 -11.51 -9.05
CA GLY A 41 3.77 -12.52 -10.08
C GLY A 41 2.53 -12.92 -10.89
N THR A 42 1.33 -12.73 -10.34
CA THR A 42 0.04 -12.92 -11.01
C THR A 42 -0.79 -11.65 -10.89
N ALA A 43 -1.73 -11.43 -11.82
CA ALA A 43 -2.65 -10.30 -11.74
C ALA A 43 -3.27 -10.24 -10.34
N PRO A 44 -3.09 -9.13 -9.61
CA PRO A 44 -3.59 -9.07 -8.25
C PRO A 44 -5.12 -8.99 -8.29
N GLY A 45 -5.77 -9.61 -7.32
CA GLY A 45 -7.18 -9.37 -7.06
C GLY A 45 -7.41 -7.95 -6.52
N GLU A 46 -8.61 -7.71 -5.98
CA GLU A 46 -8.86 -6.48 -5.26
C GLU A 46 -7.92 -6.35 -4.04
N PRO A 47 -7.52 -5.13 -3.65
CA PRO A 47 -6.83 -4.90 -2.38
C PRO A 47 -7.54 -5.60 -1.23
N ALA A 48 -6.79 -6.33 -0.41
CA ALA A 48 -7.34 -7.00 0.77
C ALA A 48 -7.78 -6.01 1.86
N LEU A 49 -7.34 -4.74 1.76
CA LEU A 49 -7.66 -3.66 2.68
C LEU A 49 -8.14 -2.43 1.91
N PRO A 50 -9.14 -1.69 2.44
CA PRO A 50 -9.55 -0.41 1.87
C PRO A 50 -8.43 0.61 2.03
N LEU A 51 -8.05 1.25 0.93
CA LEU A 51 -6.99 2.23 0.91
C LEU A 51 -7.44 3.59 1.50
N PRO A 52 -6.59 4.28 2.28
CA PRO A 52 -6.86 5.65 2.71
C PRO A 52 -6.93 6.63 1.53
N GLU A 53 -7.64 7.75 1.70
CA GLU A 53 -7.74 8.82 0.69
C GLU A 53 -6.38 9.44 0.32
N THR A 54 -5.37 9.29 1.19
CA THR A 54 -4.00 9.76 0.93
C THR A 54 -3.28 8.93 -0.13
N VAL A 55 -3.81 7.77 -0.52
CA VAL A 55 -3.29 6.95 -1.62
C VAL A 55 -3.83 7.48 -2.95
N ALA A 56 -2.97 8.15 -3.71
CA ALA A 56 -3.30 8.77 -4.98
C ALA A 56 -3.20 7.81 -6.17
N SER A 57 -2.46 6.71 -6.05
CA SER A 57 -2.40 5.64 -7.05
C SER A 57 -1.97 4.31 -6.43
N LEU A 58 -2.41 3.21 -7.05
CA LEU A 58 -2.02 1.83 -6.79
C LEU A 58 -1.57 1.17 -8.10
#